data_AF-A0A1X7TN46-F1
#
_entry.id   AF-A0A1X7TN46-F1
#
_cell.length_a   1.000
_cell.length_b   1.000
_cell.length_c   1.000
_cell.angle_alpha   90.00
_cell.angle_beta   90.00
_cell.angle_gamma   90.00
#
_symmetry.space_group_name_H-M   'P 1'
#
loop_
_entity.id
_entity.type
_entity.pdbx_description
1 polymer ?
#
loop_
_entity_poly.entity_id
_entity_poly.type
_entity_poly.pdbx_seq_one_letter_code
_entity_poly.pdbx_strand_id
1 'polypeptide(L)' 'LVAGKYGLEALVYDDEGNYGRDFVNITVRPEPHVNKAPIVIISPSTNITIKPSDKLILDASSCNTSCCSPSALLTFF' A
#
# COMPACT_ATOMS: atom_id res chain seq x y z
N LEU A 1 -4.32 9.70 13.66
CA LEU A 1 -5.33 9.00 14.51
C LEU A 1 -5.40 7.55 14.03
N VAL A 2 -5.39 6.56 14.94
CA VAL A 2 -5.47 5.14 14.55
C VAL A 2 -6.94 4.77 14.32
N ALA A 3 -7.21 3.85 13.40
CA ALA A 3 -8.57 3.34 13.19
C ALA A 3 -9.07 2.63 14.45
N GLY A 4 -10.31 2.89 14.86
CA GLY A 4 -10.83 2.36 16.10
C GLY A 4 -12.11 3.02 16.58
N LYS A 5 -12.65 2.50 17.68
CA LYS A 5 -13.76 3.10 18.42
C LYS A 5 -13.20 3.74 19.68
N TYR A 6 -13.63 4.96 19.95
CA TYR A 6 -13.22 5.74 21.10
C TYR A 6 -14.46 6.24 21.84
N GLY A 7 -14.43 6.17 23.16
CA GLY A 7 -15.40 6.80 24.03
C GLY A 7 -14.73 7.97 24.74
N LEU A 8 -15.35 9.14 24.71
CA LEU A 8 -14.96 10.29 25.51
C LEU A 8 -16.03 10.51 26.57
N GLU A 9 -15.60 10.71 27.81
CA GLU A 9 -16.44 11.20 28.90
C GLU A 9 -16.12 12.67 29.12
N ALA A 10 -17.15 13.51 29.04
CA ALA A 10 -17.06 14.92 29.39
C ALA A 10 -17.58 15.10 30.81
N LEU A 11 -16.80 15.80 31.64
CA LEU A 11 -17.16 16.18 33.01
C LEU A 11 -17.18 17.72 33.07
N VAL A 12 -18.27 18.28 33.57
CA VAL A 12 -18.43 19.74 33.77
C VAL A 12 -18.74 19.97 35.23
N TYR A 13 -18.04 20.90 35.87
CA TYR A 13 -18.21 21.26 37.28
C TYR A 13 -18.73 22.70 37.39
N ASP A 14 -19.55 22.99 38.40
CA ASP A 14 -19.83 24.35 38.84
C ASP A 14 -18.90 24.79 39.99
N ASP A 15 -19.04 26.06 40.40
CA ASP A 15 -18.23 26.66 41.48
C ASP A 15 -18.58 26.10 42.88
N GLU A 16 -19.71 25.40 42.99
CA GLU A 16 -20.20 24.76 44.22
C GLU A 16 -19.78 23.28 44.30
N GLY A 17 -19.13 22.76 43.25
CA GLY A 17 -18.62 21.39 43.16
C GLY A 17 -19.62 20.37 42.62
N ASN A 18 -20.81 20.78 42.18
CA ASN A 18 -21.73 19.89 41.47
C ASN A 18 -21.17 19.60 40.08
N TYR A 19 -21.49 18.41 39.53
CA TYR A 19 -21.01 18.04 38.20
C TYR A 19 -22.06 17.35 37.33
N GLY A 20 -21.96 17.60 36.04
CA GLY A 20 -22.65 16.89 34.98
C GLY A 20 -21.66 16.03 34.17
N ARG A 21 -22.16 14.93 33.61
CA ARG A 21 -21.37 14.03 32.75
C ARG A 21 -22.10 13.67 31.47
N ASP A 22 -21.36 13.55 30.37
CA ASP A 22 -21.88 13.10 29.07
C ASP A 22 -20.87 12.18 28.36
N PHE A 23 -21.38 11.33 27.45
CA PHE A 23 -20.60 10.34 26.73
C PHE A 23 -20.69 10.52 25.22
N VAL A 24 -19.53 10.64 24.57
CA VAL A 24 -19.42 10.75 23.10
C VAL A 24 -18.74 9.51 22.53
N ASN A 25 -19.41 8.87 21.58
CA ASN A 25 -18.86 7.73 20.83
C ASN A 25 -18.28 8.21 19.49
N ILE A 26 -16.99 7.96 19.28
CA ILE A 26 -16.26 8.30 18.07
C ILE A 26 -15.87 7.01 17.35
N THR A 27 -16.17 6.94 16.06
CA THR A 27 -15.71 5.85 15.18
C THR A 27 -14.77 6.42 14.14
N VAL A 28 -13.51 6.00 14.20
CA VAL A 28 -12.47 6.36 13.23
C VAL A 28 -12.36 5.22 12.24
N ARG A 29 -12.82 5.47 11.01
CA ARG A 29 -12.71 4.48 9.94
C ARG A 29 -11.26 4.41 9.46
N PRO A 30 -10.74 3.21 9.14
CA PRO A 30 -9.46 3.09 8.48
C PRO A 30 -9.52 3.76 7.10
N GLU A 31 -8.37 4.22 6.60
CA GLU A 31 -8.29 4.65 5.21
C GLU A 31 -8.70 3.51 4.27
N PRO A 32 -9.48 3.80 3.21
CA PRO A 32 -9.82 2.79 2.22
C PRO A 32 -8.53 2.17 1.67
N HIS A 33 -8.38 0.86 1.86
CA HIS A 33 -7.27 0.15 1.25
C HIS A 33 -7.56 0.06 -0.25
N VAL A 34 -6.87 0.88 -1.04
CA VAL A 34 -6.91 0.76 -2.49
C VAL A 34 -5.95 -0.37 -2.87
N ASN A 35 -6.49 -1.57 -3.11
CA ASN A 35 -5.72 -2.67 -3.66
C ASN A 35 -5.23 -2.27 -5.06
N LYS A 36 -3.94 -2.02 -5.20
CA LYS A 36 -3.30 -1.77 -6.50
C LYS A 36 -2.69 -3.08 -6.97
N ALA A 37 -3.14 -3.56 -8.14
CA ALA A 37 -2.50 -4.68 -8.79
C ALA A 37 -1.03 -4.34 -9.08
N PRO A 38 -0.10 -5.31 -8.92
CA PRO A 38 1.30 -5.09 -9.26
C PRO A 38 1.45 -4.87 -10.76
N ILE A 39 2.33 -3.95 -11.16
CA ILE A 39 2.70 -3.75 -12.55
C ILE A 39 4.11 -4.30 -12.75
N VAL A 40 4.24 -5.33 -13.59
CA VAL A 40 5.55 -5.89 -13.99
C VAL A 40 6.14 -5.02 -15.10
N ILE A 41 7.40 -4.62 -14.95
CA ILE A 41 8.15 -3.86 -15.95
C ILE A 41 9.26 -4.77 -16.50
N ILE A 42 9.21 -5.04 -17.81
CA ILE A 42 10.20 -5.86 -18.51
C ILE A 42 11.21 -4.93 -19.19
N SER A 43 12.50 -5.18 -18.96
CA SER A 43 13.61 -4.49 -19.60
C SER A 43 14.41 -5.46 -20.46
N PRO A 44 14.77 -5.07 -21.70
CA PRO A 44 14.38 -3.85 -22.40
C PRO A 44 12.90 -3.87 -22.84
N SER A 45 12.25 -2.70 -22.78
CA SER A 45 10.83 -2.52 -23.10
C SER A 45 10.55 -2.19 -24.57
N THR A 46 11.59 -2.16 -25.39
CA THR A 46 11.53 -1.82 -26.81
C THR A 46 11.76 -3.05 -27.67
N ASN A 47 11.35 -2.97 -28.94
CA ASN A 47 11.61 -4.04 -29.90
C ASN A 47 13.13 -4.18 -30.13
N ILE A 48 13.64 -5.39 -29.96
CA ILE A 48 15.04 -5.73 -30.23
C ILE A 48 15.10 -6.76 -31.34
N THR A 49 15.99 -6.53 -32.30
CA THR A 49 16.37 -7.53 -33.30
C THR A 49 17.68 -8.17 -32.85
N ILE A 50 17.66 -9.49 -32.65
CA ILE A 50 18.83 -10.29 -32.29
C ILE A 50 19.23 -11.19 -33.46
N LYS A 51 20.53 -11.47 -33.60
CA LYS A 51 21.01 -12.49 -34.54
C LYS A 51 20.87 -13.87 -33.89
N PRO A 52 20.84 -14.96 -34.68
CA PRO A 52 20.73 -16.32 -34.14
C PRO A 52 21.79 -16.70 -33.10
N SER A 53 22.98 -16.10 -33.14
CA SER A 53 24.07 -16.33 -32.17
C SER A 53 24.03 -15.44 -30.92
N ASP A 54 23.07 -14.50 -30.84
CA ASP A 54 23.07 -13.47 -29.81
C ASP A 54 22.29 -13.92 -28.58
N LYS A 55 22.73 -13.46 -27.40
CA LYS A 55 22.04 -13.68 -26.13
C LYS A 55 21.17 -12.48 -25.78
N LEU A 56 19.89 -12.70 -25.53
CA LEU A 56 18.97 -11.70 -24.97
C LEU A 56 18.72 -11.99 -23.49
N ILE A 57 18.77 -10.97 -22.65
CA ILE A 57 18.38 -11.05 -21.24
C ILE A 57 17.18 -10.12 -21.06
N LEU A 58 16.06 -10.68 -20.62
CA LEU A 58 14.87 -9.92 -20.25
C LEU A 58 14.79 -9.86 -18.73
N ASP A 59 14.89 -8.66 -18.17
CA ASP A 59 14.76 -8.45 -16.73
C ASP A 59 13.34 -7.98 -16.37
N ALA A 60 12.66 -8.74 -15.51
CA ALA A 60 11.32 -8.45 -15.01
C ALA A 60 11.33 -8.15 -13.48
N SER A 61 12.49 -7.82 -12.93
CA SER A 61 12.67 -7.48 -11.50
C SER A 61 12.05 -6.15 -11.11
N SER A 62 11.78 -5.28 -12.09
CA SER A 62 11.26 -3.92 -11.87
C SER A 62 9.74 -3.92 -11.76
N CYS A 63 9.21 -3.24 -10.74
CA CYS A 63 7.80 -3.22 -10.42
C CYS A 63 7.48 -2.00 -9.54
N ASN A 64 6.30 -1.42 -9.72
CA ASN A 64 5.89 -0.20 -9.00
C ASN A 64 5.35 -0.47 -7.59
N THR A 65 5.34 -1.73 -7.13
CA THR A 65 4.84 -2.16 -5.83
C THR A 65 5.85 -3.06 -5.12
N SER A 66 5.84 -3.06 -3.79
CA SER A 66 6.83 -3.68 -2.88
C SER A 66 6.96 -5.21 -2.96
N CYS A 67 6.27 -5.89 -3.88
CA CYS A 67 6.35 -7.33 -4.05
C CYS A 67 6.50 -7.68 -5.53
N CYS A 68 7.74 -7.74 -6.01
CA CYS A 68 8.06 -8.35 -7.29
C CYS A 68 9.45 -9.03 -7.22
N SER A 69 9.46 -10.33 -7.51
CA SER A 69 10.61 -11.12 -7.95
C SER A 69 10.02 -12.33 -8.68
N PRO A 70 10.17 -12.39 -10.02
CA PRO A 70 11.29 -13.16 -10.56
C PRO A 70 11.92 -12.58 -11.84
N SER A 71 13.21 -12.84 -12.04
CA SER A 71 13.93 -12.65 -13.31
C SER A 71 13.76 -13.88 -14.21
N ALA A 72 13.53 -13.71 -15.51
CA ALA A 72 13.40 -14.80 -16.48
C ALA A 72 14.48 -14.71 -17.57
N LEU A 73 15.40 -15.69 -17.62
CA LEU A 73 16.44 -15.75 -18.64
C LEU A 73 15.92 -16.55 -19.85
N LEU A 74 15.59 -15.88 -20.95
CA LEU A 74 15.23 -16.54 -22.20
C LEU A 74 16.46 -16.61 -23.12
N THR A 75 17.01 -17.81 -23.29
CA THR A 75 18.14 -18.03 -24.21
C THR A 75 17.61 -18.58 -25.53
N PHE A 76 17.87 -17.89 -26.63
CA PHE A 76 17.63 -18.39 -27.97
C PHE A 76 18.93 -19.04 -28.47
N PHE A 77 18.84 -20.22 -29.09
CA PHE A 77 19.94 -20.97 -29.69
C PHE A 77 19.64 -21.25 -31.16
#